data_AF-A0A511D801-F1
#
_entry.id   AF-A0A511D801-F1
#
_cell.length_a   1.000
_cell.length_b   1.000
_cell.length_c   1.000
_cell.angle_alpha   90.00
_cell.angle_beta   90.00
_cell.angle_gamma   90.00
#
_symmetry.space_group_name_H-M   'P 1'
#
loop_
_entity.id
_entity.type
_entity.pdbx_description
1 polymer ?
#
loop_
_entity_poly.entity_id
_entity_poly.type
_entity_poly.pdbx_seq_one_letter_code
_entity_poly.pdbx_strand_id
1 'polypeptide(L)'
;MTAPLPIDGPAAPPRANGELLFAEPWQSRAFGMVVTLHGSGAFAWPQFQAALIDRIRIWETSHPEGECWDYYQHWLGALEDVLAADGTVFADEIELRARELANRPAGHDH
;
A
#
# COMPACT_ATOMS: atom_id res chain seq x y z
N MET A 1 13.36 -9.45 -9.05
CA MET A 1 12.87 -10.58 -8.22
C MET A 1 11.37 -10.42 -8.04
N THR A 2 10.58 -11.47 -8.16
CA THR A 2 9.11 -11.42 -7.97
C THR A 2 8.78 -11.28 -6.48
N ALA A 3 7.78 -10.49 -6.15
CA ALA A 3 7.25 -10.38 -4.78
C ALA A 3 6.64 -11.72 -4.33
N PRO A 4 7.10 -12.35 -3.23
CA PRO A 4 6.50 -13.57 -2.71
C PRO A 4 5.20 -13.25 -1.97
N LEU A 5 4.09 -13.25 -2.71
CA LEU A 5 2.75 -13.01 -2.15
C LEU A 5 2.24 -14.25 -1.42
N PRO A 6 1.78 -14.12 -0.16
CA PRO A 6 1.12 -15.21 0.53
C PRO A 6 -0.20 -15.59 -0.15
N ILE A 7 -0.56 -16.86 -0.06
CA ILE A 7 -1.84 -17.40 -0.56
C ILE A 7 -2.92 -17.25 0.52
N ASP A 8 -2.55 -17.46 1.78
CA ASP A 8 -3.44 -17.43 2.95
C ASP A 8 -2.88 -16.56 4.08
N GLY A 9 -3.73 -16.22 5.04
CA GLY A 9 -3.39 -15.43 6.21
C GLY A 9 -3.69 -13.93 6.05
N PRO A 10 -3.46 -13.13 7.11
CA PRO A 10 -3.89 -11.73 7.15
C PRO A 10 -3.24 -10.87 6.07
N ALA A 11 -1.99 -11.17 5.68
CA ALA A 11 -1.29 -10.43 4.63
C ALA A 11 -1.63 -10.88 3.20
N ALA A 12 -2.46 -11.91 3.01
CA ALA A 12 -2.80 -12.42 1.68
C ALA A 12 -3.69 -11.42 0.91
N PRO A 13 -3.31 -11.02 -0.31
CA PRO A 13 -4.11 -10.10 -1.09
C PRO A 13 -5.42 -10.75 -1.56
N PRO A 14 -6.50 -9.96 -1.72
CA PRO A 14 -7.76 -10.44 -2.28
C PRO A 14 -7.56 -11.09 -3.64
N ARG A 15 -8.19 -12.26 -3.84
CA ARG A 15 -8.15 -12.99 -5.09
C ARG A 15 -9.53 -13.43 -5.54
N ALA A 16 -9.74 -13.49 -6.86
CA ALA A 16 -10.88 -14.11 -7.49
C ALA A 16 -10.36 -15.08 -8.56
N ASN A 17 -10.75 -16.36 -8.49
CA ASN A 17 -10.27 -17.42 -9.39
C ASN A 17 -8.73 -17.51 -9.50
N GLY A 18 -8.02 -17.21 -8.41
CA GLY A 18 -6.54 -17.26 -8.33
C GLY A 18 -5.84 -15.97 -8.77
N GLU A 19 -6.54 -15.07 -9.46
CA GLU A 19 -6.00 -13.77 -9.87
C GLU A 19 -6.19 -12.70 -8.80
N LEU A 20 -5.32 -11.70 -8.78
CA LEU A 20 -5.44 -10.55 -7.87
C LEU A 20 -6.69 -9.74 -8.22
N LEU A 21 -7.51 -9.43 -7.22
CA LEU A 21 -8.73 -8.67 -7.39
C LEU A 21 -8.49 -7.21 -6.98
N PHE A 22 -8.66 -6.28 -7.92
CA PHE A 22 -8.64 -4.84 -7.67
C PHE A 22 -10.05 -4.27 -7.92
N ALA A 23 -10.65 -3.66 -6.90
CA ALA A 23 -11.94 -2.98 -6.98
C ALA A 23 -11.82 -1.58 -7.61
N GLU A 24 -10.69 -0.91 -7.40
CA GLU A 24 -10.46 0.46 -7.87
C GLU A 24 -9.11 0.59 -8.62
N PRO A 25 -9.00 1.47 -9.63
CA PRO A 25 -7.77 1.61 -10.42
C PRO A 25 -6.52 1.91 -9.59
N TRP A 26 -6.66 2.68 -8.49
CA TRP A 26 -5.53 3.04 -7.63
C TRP A 26 -4.93 1.82 -6.92
N GLN A 27 -5.71 0.77 -6.65
CA GLN A 27 -5.24 -0.42 -5.92
C GLN A 27 -4.20 -1.19 -6.73
N SER A 28 -4.43 -1.33 -8.05
CA SER A 28 -3.45 -1.94 -8.96
C SER A 28 -2.16 -1.13 -9.06
N ARG A 29 -2.25 0.21 -8.97
CA ARG A 29 -1.09 1.11 -8.98
C ARG A 29 -0.31 0.99 -7.68
N ALA A 30 -0.97 1.00 -6.52
CA ALA A 30 -0.36 0.80 -5.21
C ALA A 30 0.37 -0.55 -5.13
N PHE A 31 -0.26 -1.61 -5.63
CA PHE A 31 0.36 -2.92 -5.78
C PHE A 31 1.62 -2.86 -6.66
N GLY A 32 1.51 -2.27 -7.84
CA GLY A 32 2.62 -2.11 -8.77
C GLY A 32 3.81 -1.33 -8.19
N MET A 33 3.55 -0.27 -7.42
CA MET A 33 4.60 0.52 -6.76
C MET A 33 5.41 -0.32 -5.77
N VAL A 34 4.74 -1.05 -4.88
CA VAL A 34 5.44 -1.93 -3.90
C VAL A 34 6.28 -2.99 -4.62
N VAL A 35 5.71 -3.67 -5.62
CA VAL A 35 6.43 -4.73 -6.36
C VAL A 35 7.63 -4.15 -7.11
N THR A 36 7.49 -2.96 -7.71
CA THR A 36 8.56 -2.30 -8.45
C THR A 36 9.69 -1.84 -7.54
N LEU A 37 9.36 -1.19 -6.42
CA LEU A 37 10.34 -0.71 -5.44
C LEU A 37 11.11 -1.86 -4.76
N HIS A 38 10.41 -2.94 -4.42
CA HIS A 38 11.07 -4.17 -3.97
C HIS A 38 11.99 -4.74 -5.07
N GLY A 39 11.48 -4.78 -6.31
CA GLY A 39 12.24 -5.27 -7.47
C GLY A 39 13.52 -4.48 -7.74
N SER A 40 13.54 -3.17 -7.45
CA SER A 40 14.71 -2.30 -7.54
C SER A 40 15.62 -2.33 -6.31
N GLY A 41 15.23 -3.04 -5.25
CA GLY A 41 16.01 -3.15 -4.01
C GLY A 41 15.87 -1.96 -3.05
N ALA A 42 14.82 -1.14 -3.18
CA ALA A 42 14.57 -0.03 -2.27
C ALA A 42 14.25 -0.49 -0.84
N PHE A 43 13.67 -1.67 -0.69
CA PHE A 43 13.47 -2.35 0.59
C PHE A 43 13.40 -3.86 0.38
N ALA A 44 13.57 -4.63 1.45
CA ALA A 44 13.42 -6.08 1.40
C ALA A 44 11.95 -6.48 1.63
N TRP A 45 11.46 -7.48 0.89
CA TRP A 45 10.08 -7.94 1.03
C TRP A 45 9.64 -8.26 2.47
N PRO A 46 10.44 -8.94 3.32
CA PRO A 46 10.03 -9.22 4.69
C PRO A 46 9.78 -7.97 5.54
N GLN A 47 10.45 -6.84 5.23
CA GLN A 47 10.21 -5.56 5.92
C GLN A 47 8.81 -5.04 5.60
N PHE A 48 8.43 -5.02 4.33
CA PHE A 48 7.09 -4.65 3.89
C PHE A 48 6.02 -5.59 4.44
N GLN A 49 6.26 -6.91 4.38
CA GLN A 49 5.31 -7.89 4.90
C GLN A 49 5.07 -7.72 6.41
N ALA A 50 6.11 -7.43 7.19
CA ALA A 50 5.97 -7.15 8.62
C ALA A 50 5.13 -5.89 8.88
N ALA A 51 5.44 -4.79 8.18
CA ALA A 51 4.68 -3.53 8.30
C ALA A 51 3.19 -3.72 7.95
N LEU A 52 2.90 -4.49 6.89
CA LEU A 52 1.52 -4.81 6.51
C LEU A 52 0.80 -5.60 7.60
N ILE A 53 1.43 -6.64 8.15
CA ILE A 53 0.84 -7.45 9.24
C ILE A 53 0.55 -6.58 10.46
N ASP A 54 1.47 -5.69 10.82
CA ASP A 54 1.29 -4.82 11.99
C ASP A 54 0.13 -3.83 11.78
N ARG A 55 0.00 -3.22 10.60
CA ARG A 55 -1.15 -2.37 10.26
C ARG A 55 -2.49 -3.11 10.34
N ILE A 56 -2.53 -4.31 9.77
CA ILE A 56 -3.71 -5.17 9.81
C ILE A 56 -4.08 -5.51 11.25
N ARG A 57 -3.10 -5.91 12.07
CA ARG A 57 -3.30 -6.21 13.49
C ARG A 57 -3.82 -5.00 14.28
N ILE A 58 -3.28 -3.80 14.02
CA ILE A 58 -3.72 -2.56 14.68
C ILE A 58 -5.20 -2.30 14.38
N TRP A 59 -5.61 -2.39 13.11
CA TRP A 59 -7.01 -2.23 12.70
C TRP A 59 -7.92 -3.29 13.31
N GLU A 60 -7.50 -4.57 13.27
CA GLU A 60 -8.19 -5.69 13.92
C GLU A 60 -8.23 -5.55 15.45
N THR A 61 -7.44 -4.68 16.07
CA THR A 61 -7.51 -4.46 17.52
C THR A 61 -8.42 -3.28 17.83
N SER A 62 -8.41 -2.24 17.01
CA SER A 62 -9.25 -1.06 17.20
C SER A 62 -10.70 -1.27 16.78
N HIS A 63 -11.00 -2.22 15.87
CA HIS A 63 -12.33 -2.55 15.35
C HIS A 63 -13.28 -1.33 15.26
N PRO A 64 -12.93 -0.30 14.49
CA PRO A 64 -13.73 0.91 14.42
C PRO A 64 -15.15 0.60 13.91
N GLU A 65 -16.16 0.87 14.74
CA GLU A 65 -17.55 0.59 14.40
C GLU A 65 -17.97 1.37 13.14
N GLY A 66 -18.47 0.65 12.14
CA GLY A 66 -18.98 1.24 10.90
C GLY A 66 -17.94 1.46 9.81
N GLU A 67 -16.66 1.17 10.04
CA GLU A 67 -15.65 1.20 8.98
C GLU A 67 -15.59 -0.10 8.18
N CYS A 68 -15.45 0.03 6.86
CA CYS A 68 -15.26 -1.10 5.97
C CYS A 68 -13.76 -1.43 5.84
N TRP A 69 -13.44 -2.72 5.88
CA TRP A 69 -12.09 -3.21 5.63
C TRP A 69 -11.62 -2.91 4.20
N ASP A 70 -10.45 -2.28 4.06
CA ASP A 70 -9.78 -2.06 2.77
C ASP A 70 -8.32 -2.53 2.81
N TYR A 71 -8.08 -3.72 2.27
CA TYR A 71 -6.76 -4.33 2.18
C TYR A 71 -5.73 -3.41 1.51
N TYR A 72 -6.10 -2.74 0.42
CA TYR A 72 -5.13 -1.96 -0.35
C TYR A 72 -4.80 -0.62 0.30
N GLN A 73 -5.63 -0.12 1.22
CA GLN A 73 -5.27 1.00 2.09
C GLN A 73 -4.19 0.60 3.09
N HIS A 74 -4.31 -0.58 3.71
CA HIS A 74 -3.25 -1.12 4.58
C HIS A 74 -1.98 -1.42 3.80
N TRP A 75 -2.09 -1.94 2.58
CA TRP A 75 -0.96 -2.14 1.66
C TRP A 75 -0.22 -0.84 1.35
N LEU A 76 -0.95 0.22 1.00
CA LEU A 76 -0.34 1.52 0.68
C LEU A 76 0.33 2.12 1.91
N GLY A 77 -0.35 2.13 3.05
CA GLY A 77 0.25 2.70 4.26
C GLY A 77 1.44 1.88 4.79
N ALA A 78 1.48 0.57 4.56
CA ALA A 78 2.67 -0.23 4.88
C ALA A 78 3.87 0.15 4.01
N LEU A 79 3.65 0.56 2.76
CA LEU A 79 4.70 1.12 1.92
C LEU A 79 5.21 2.45 2.49
N GLU A 80 4.30 3.33 2.93
CA GLU A 80 4.65 4.61 3.56
C GLU A 80 5.50 4.39 4.82
N ASP A 81 5.09 3.46 5.68
CA ASP A 81 5.82 3.11 6.91
C ASP A 81 7.25 2.63 6.61
N VAL A 82 7.42 1.78 5.57
CA VAL A 82 8.75 1.27 5.16
C VAL A 82 9.63 2.39 4.59
N LEU A 83 9.09 3.23 3.71
CA LEU A 83 9.87 4.31 3.09
C LEU A 83 10.25 5.40 4.08
N ALA A 84 9.39 5.67 5.07
CA ALA A 84 9.69 6.61 6.15
C ALA A 84 10.78 6.07 7.07
N ALA A 85 10.75 4.77 7.41
CA ALA A 85 11.79 4.13 8.22
C ALA A 85 13.17 4.14 7.56
N ASP A 86 13.22 4.08 6.23
CA ASP A 86 14.45 4.16 5.43
C ASP A 86 14.91 5.62 5.18
N GLY A 87 14.10 6.62 5.55
CA GLY A 87 14.38 8.04 5.34
C GLY A 87 14.30 8.48 3.87
N THR A 88 13.68 7.67 3.01
CA THR A 88 13.60 7.90 1.56
C THR A 88 12.41 8.80 1.20
N VAL A 89 11.27 8.65 1.89
CA VAL A 89 10.08 9.50 1.74
C VAL A 89 9.36 9.60 3.07
N PHE A 90 9.03 10.81 3.52
CA PHE A 90 8.27 11.02 4.76
C PHE A 90 6.78 11.24 4.50
N ALA A 91 5.94 10.87 5.48
CA ALA A 91 4.47 10.93 5.34
C ALA A 91 3.94 12.35 5.08
N ASP A 92 4.57 13.37 5.66
CA ASP A 92 4.25 14.78 5.46
C ASP A 92 4.57 15.26 4.03
N GLU A 93 5.66 14.76 3.43
CA GLU A 93 5.99 15.02 2.03
C GLU A 93 4.94 14.41 1.08
N ILE A 94 4.48 13.18 1.38
CA ILE A 94 3.41 12.51 0.61
C ILE A 94 2.11 13.31 0.72
N GLU A 95 1.72 13.72 1.92
CA GLU A 95 0.49 14.46 2.15
C GLU A 95 0.51 15.82 1.43
N LEU A 96 1.63 16.53 1.49
CA LEU A 96 1.82 17.79 0.78
C LEU A 96 1.64 17.58 -0.74
N ARG A 97 2.30 16.58 -1.33
CA ARG A 97 2.19 16.27 -2.76
C ARG A 97 0.79 15.84 -3.16
N ALA A 98 0.13 15.01 -2.35
CA ALA A 98 -1.24 14.58 -2.60
C ALA A 98 -2.20 15.79 -2.63
N ARG A 99 -2.02 16.72 -1.69
CA ARG A 99 -2.79 17.97 -1.62
C ARG A 99 -2.52 18.88 -2.81
N GLU A 100 -1.26 19.02 -3.23
CA GLU A 100 -0.90 19.77 -4.43
C GLU A 100 -1.59 19.20 -5.69
N LEU A 101 -1.55 17.88 -5.87
CA LEU A 101 -2.15 17.20 -7.01
C LEU A 101 -3.68 17.29 -7.00
N ALA A 102 -4.32 17.12 -5.83
CA ALA A 102 -5.77 17.25 -5.69
C ALA A 102 -6.27 18.68 -5.99
N ASN A 103 -5.44 19.69 -5.70
CA ASN A 103 -5.74 21.09 -5.96
C ASN A 103 -5.40 21.55 -7.39
N ARG A 104 -4.82 20.69 -8.24
CA ARG A 104 -4.54 21.06 -9.63
C ARG A 104 -5.85 21.20 -10.42
N PRO A 105 -6.10 22.36 -11.07
CA PRO A 105 -7.27 22.53 -11.91
C PRO A 105 -7.21 21.58 -13.11
N ALA A 106 -8.34 20.97 -13.46
CA ALA A 106 -8.45 20.10 -14.62
C ALA A 106 -8.12 20.89 -15.90
N GLY A 107 -7.04 20.49 -16.60
CA GLY A 107 -6.61 21.12 -17.87
C GLY A 107 -5.10 21.31 -18.06
N HIS A 108 -4.26 20.86 -17.13
CA HIS A 108 -2.79 21.00 -17.23
C HIS A 108 -2.07 19.71 -17.67
N ASP A 109 -2.79 18.75 -18.25
CA ASP A 109 -2.21 17.57 -18.90
C ASP A 109 -2.52 17.67 -20.41
N HIS A 110 -1.70 18.45 -21.13
CA HIS A 110 -1.67 18.51 -22.60
C HIS A 110 -0.24 18.30 -23.09
#